data_AF-A0A109JIZ1-F1
#
_entry.id   AF-A0A109JIZ1-F1
#
_cell.length_a   1.000
_cell.length_b   1.000
_cell.length_c   1.000
_cell.angle_alpha   90.00
_cell.angle_beta   90.00
_cell.angle_gamma   90.00
#
_symmetry.space_group_name_H-M   'P 1'
#
loop_
_entity.id
_entity.type
_entity.pdbx_description
1 polymer ?
#
loop_
_entity_poly.entity_id
_entity_poly.type
_entity_poly.pdbx_seq_one_letter_code
_entity_poly.pdbx_strand_id
1 'polypeptide(L)'
;MPTITEVRRRVVRFAGGAAVVLVIWFVGMAAAALVVTPTVVVAFGDPGRLAGVDGDLLASGRGFLAMRTADDDTVKSLYQHGAWLVWPVLTAGCGRR
;
A
#
# COMPACT_ATOMS: atom_id res chain seq x y z
N MET A 1 -36.22 6.49 -24.90
CA MET A 1 -35.90 5.14 -24.38
C MET A 1 -34.40 4.93 -24.64
N PRO A 2 -33.52 5.11 -23.65
CA PRO A 2 -32.08 5.00 -23.89
C PRO A 2 -31.70 3.53 -24.17
N THR A 3 -30.98 3.30 -25.26
CA THR A 3 -30.50 1.97 -25.66
C THR A 3 -29.34 1.53 -24.78
N ILE A 4 -29.25 0.21 -24.55
CA ILE A 4 -28.34 -0.46 -23.60
C ILE A 4 -26.85 -0.05 -23.81
N THR A 5 -26.49 0.37 -25.02
CA THR A 5 -25.16 0.86 -25.42
C THR A 5 -24.78 2.20 -24.79
N GLU A 6 -25.71 3.14 -24.61
CA GLU A 6 -25.43 4.46 -24.00
C GLU A 6 -25.19 4.34 -22.49
N VAL A 7 -26.00 3.51 -21.82
CA VAL A 7 -25.87 3.23 -20.38
C VAL A 7 -24.52 2.57 -20.10
N ARG A 8 -24.14 1.56 -20.90
CA ARG A 8 -22.83 0.89 -20.78
C ARG A 8 -21.66 1.84 -20.95
N ARG A 9 -21.70 2.74 -21.95
CA ARG A 9 -20.61 3.71 -22.19
C ARG A 9 -20.47 4.72 -21.05
N ARG A 10 -21.58 5.13 -20.43
CA ARG A 10 -21.59 6.05 -19.29
C ARG A 10 -20.99 5.39 -18.04
N VAL A 11 -21.39 4.15 -17.74
CA VAL A 11 -20.84 3.37 -16.61
C VAL A 11 -19.34 3.13 -16.77
N VAL A 12 -18.87 2.76 -17.96
CA VAL A 12 -17.43 2.56 -18.21
C VAL A 12 -16.63 3.85 -18.00
N ARG A 13 -17.15 5.01 -18.41
CA ARG A 13 -16.50 6.31 -18.16
C ARG A 13 -16.46 6.67 -16.68
N PHE A 14 -17.56 6.45 -15.95
CA PHE A 14 -17.60 6.70 -14.51
C PHE A 14 -16.67 5.76 -13.73
N ALA A 15 -16.70 4.47 -14.05
CA ALA A 15 -15.80 3.47 -13.46
C ALA A 15 -14.33 3.78 -13.77
N GLY A 16 -14.03 4.21 -15.00
CA GLY A 16 -12.69 4.65 -15.39
C GLY A 16 -12.23 5.89 -14.61
N GLY A 17 -13.10 6.89 -14.46
CA GLY A 17 -12.80 8.09 -13.67
C GLY A 17 -12.56 7.77 -12.19
N ALA A 18 -13.41 6.93 -11.59
CA ALA A 18 -13.24 6.47 -10.21
C ALA A 18 -11.95 5.67 -10.01
N ALA A 19 -11.61 4.80 -10.96
CA ALA A 19 -10.35 4.05 -10.92
C ALA A 19 -9.13 4.97 -10.96
N VAL A 20 -9.15 6.01 -11.82
CA VAL A 20 -8.06 6.99 -11.88
C VAL A 20 -7.92 7.76 -10.57
N VAL A 21 -9.02 8.21 -9.98
CA VAL A 21 -8.99 8.92 -8.68
C VAL A 21 -8.43 8.02 -7.59
N LEU A 22 -8.85 6.75 -7.54
CA LEU A 22 -8.32 5.79 -6.58
C LEU A 22 -6.82 5.56 -6.78
N VAL A 23 -6.36 5.39 -8.03
CA VAL A 23 -4.94 5.24 -8.33
C VAL A 23 -4.15 6.47 -7.87
N ILE A 24 -4.61 7.68 -8.18
CA ILE A 24 -3.96 8.93 -7.75
C ILE A 24 -3.92 9.01 -6.22
N TRP A 25 -5.01 8.63 -5.55
CA TRP A 25 -5.08 8.63 -4.08
C TRP A 25 -4.09 7.63 -3.46
N PHE A 26 -4.04 6.39 -3.96
CA PHE A 26 -3.11 5.37 -3.49
C PHE A 26 -1.65 5.77 -3.74
N VAL A 27 -1.34 6.32 -4.92
CA VAL A 27 -0.01 6.82 -5.24
C VAL A 27 0.36 8.01 -4.35
N GLY A 28 -0.57 8.93 -4.09
CA GLY A 28 -0.35 10.07 -3.19
C GLY A 28 -0.06 9.62 -1.76
N MET A 29 -0.80 8.64 -1.24
CA MET A 29 -0.56 8.05 0.08
C MET A 29 0.78 7.30 0.15
N ALA A 30 1.13 6.56 -0.90
CA ALA A 30 2.43 5.89 -0.98
C ALA A 30 3.60 6.90 -1.05
N ALA A 31 3.43 8.02 -1.76
CA ALA A 31 4.42 9.09 -1.80
C ALA A 31 4.54 9.80 -0.44
N ALA A 32 3.42 10.06 0.24
CA ALA A 32 3.43 10.62 1.59
C ALA A 32 4.15 9.71 2.60
N ALA A 33 4.08 8.38 2.40
CA ALA A 33 4.81 7.38 3.17
C ALA A 33 6.34 7.52 3.08
N LEU A 34 6.85 8.11 2.00
CA LEU A 34 8.29 8.36 1.81
C LEU A 34 8.75 9.64 2.51
N VAL A 35 7.83 10.55 2.85
CA VAL A 35 8.13 11.83 3.50
C VAL A 35 7.98 11.72 5.02
N VAL A 36 7.01 10.93 5.49
CA VAL A 36 6.80 10.66 6.91
C VAL A 36 7.43 9.32 7.23
N THR A 37 8.55 9.31 7.96
CA THR A 37 9.25 8.10 8.39
C THR A 37 8.35 7.27 9.31
N PRO A 38 7.69 6.22 8.78
CA PRO A 38 6.72 5.46 9.55
C PRO A 38 7.50 4.48 10.41
N THR A 39 7.25 4.48 11.72
CA THR A 39 7.85 3.47 12.62
C THR A 39 7.34 2.06 12.33
N VAL A 40 6.20 1.93 11.65
CA VAL A 40 5.59 0.64 11.29
C VAL A 40 5.06 0.70 9.86
N VAL A 41 5.34 -0.35 9.08
CA VAL A 41 4.87 -0.51 7.70
C VAL A 41 4.25 -1.88 7.50
N VAL A 42 3.25 -1.95 6.62
CA VAL A 42 2.67 -3.21 6.13
C VAL A 42 2.97 -3.31 4.65
N ALA A 43 3.84 -4.25 4.28
CA ALA A 43 4.16 -4.59 2.92
C ALA A 43 3.24 -5.70 2.41
N PHE A 44 2.63 -5.51 1.26
CA PHE A 44 1.85 -6.53 0.57
C PHE A 44 2.69 -7.13 -0.55
N GLY A 45 2.79 -8.46 -0.58
CA GLY A 45 3.64 -9.20 -1.50
C GLY A 45 3.92 -10.63 -1.02
N ASP A 46 4.82 -11.33 -1.71
CA ASP A 46 5.24 -12.67 -1.30
C ASP A 46 6.06 -12.58 0.01
N PRO A 47 5.56 -13.15 1.12
CA PRO A 47 6.22 -12.97 2.42
C PRO A 47 7.61 -13.62 2.47
N GLY A 48 7.88 -14.64 1.66
CA GLY A 48 9.20 -15.28 1.58
C GLY A 48 10.25 -14.36 0.96
N ARG A 49 9.86 -13.51 0.00
CA ARG A 49 10.75 -12.49 -0.56
C ARG A 49 10.89 -11.26 0.33
N LEU A 50 9.81 -10.89 1.03
CA LEU A 50 9.80 -9.72 1.92
C LEU A 50 10.55 -9.95 3.23
N ALA A 51 10.66 -11.19 3.71
CA ALA A 51 11.37 -11.53 4.94
C ALA A 51 12.89 -11.30 4.87
N GLY A 52 13.45 -11.03 3.69
CA GLY A 52 14.87 -10.68 3.51
C GLY A 52 15.20 -9.21 3.76
N VAL A 53 14.19 -8.36 4.05
CA VAL A 53 14.40 -6.95 4.35
C VAL A 53 14.69 -6.75 5.83
N ASP A 54 15.72 -5.95 6.14
CA ASP A 54 16.09 -5.61 7.51
C ASP A 54 14.98 -4.82 8.23
N GLY A 55 14.62 -5.30 9.42
CA GLY A 55 13.65 -4.68 10.32
C GLY A 55 13.03 -5.69 11.29
N ASP A 56 12.24 -5.18 12.23
CA ASP A 56 11.64 -6.01 13.28
C ASP A 56 10.27 -6.52 12.82
N LEU A 57 10.15 -7.84 12.64
CA LEU A 57 8.94 -8.48 12.15
C LEU A 57 7.84 -8.42 13.22
N LEU A 58 6.75 -7.70 12.94
CA LEU A 58 5.63 -7.57 13.87
C LEU A 58 4.55 -8.62 13.61
N ALA A 59 4.24 -8.87 12.33
CA ALA A 59 3.27 -9.88 11.92
C ALA A 59 3.49 -10.29 10.47
N SER A 60 3.11 -11.51 10.10
CA SER A 60 3.12 -11.99 8.72
C SER A 60 1.87 -12.80 8.41
N GLY A 61 1.35 -12.69 7.19
CA GLY A 61 0.24 -13.50 6.73
C GLY A 61 0.40 -13.93 5.27
N ARG A 62 -0.64 -14.58 4.73
CA ARG A 62 -0.65 -14.97 3.30
C ARG A 62 -0.80 -13.71 2.44
N GLY A 63 0.33 -13.18 1.98
CA GLY A 63 0.40 -12.04 1.06
C GLY A 63 0.70 -10.69 1.71
N PHE A 64 1.04 -10.66 3.00
CA PHE A 64 1.49 -9.43 3.67
C PHE A 64 2.53 -9.71 4.75
N LEU A 65 3.35 -8.70 5.01
CA LEU A 65 4.35 -8.66 6.07
C LEU A 65 4.28 -7.29 6.74
N ALA A 66 3.97 -7.27 8.04
CA ALA A 66 4.00 -6.09 8.88
C ALA A 66 5.32 -6.08 9.67
N MET A 67 6.05 -4.98 9.57
CA MET A 67 7.34 -4.83 10.21
C MET A 67 7.54 -3.40 10.71
N ARG A 68 8.38 -3.27 11.73
CA ARG A 68 8.93 -1.99 12.15
C ARG A 68 10.15 -1.68 11.30
N THR A 69 10.19 -0.45 10.80
CA THR A 69 11.28 0.04 9.96
C THR A 69 12.55 0.17 10.80
N ALA A 70 13.68 -0.27 10.24
CA ALA A 70 15.00 -0.06 10.85
C ALA A 70 15.56 1.31 10.45
N ASP A 71 15.43 1.64 9.16
CA ASP A 71 15.95 2.87 8.54
C ASP A 71 14.97 3.44 7.51
N ASP A 72 15.20 4.68 7.07
CA ASP A 72 14.37 5.39 6.09
C ASP A 72 14.29 4.66 4.72
N ASP A 73 15.32 3.87 4.39
CA ASP A 73 15.39 3.08 3.15
C ASP A 73 14.58 1.78 3.19
N THR A 74 13.97 1.43 4.34
CA THR A 74 13.19 0.18 4.50
C THR A 74 12.09 0.06 3.45
N VAL A 75 11.36 1.16 3.18
CA VAL A 75 10.25 1.17 2.20
C VAL A 75 10.77 0.87 0.79
N LYS A 76 11.90 1.47 0.42
CA LYS A 76 12.53 1.25 -0.88
C LYS A 76 13.01 -0.19 -1.04
N SER A 77 13.60 -0.75 0.01
CA SER A 77 14.02 -2.15 0.03
C SER A 77 12.83 -3.11 -0.12
N LEU A 78 11.70 -2.82 0.52
CA LEU A 78 10.47 -3.62 0.36
C LEU A 78 9.96 -3.64 -1.08
N TYR A 79 9.97 -2.49 -1.78
CA TYR A 79 9.63 -2.45 -3.20
C TYR A 79 10.62 -3.24 -4.08
N GLN A 80 11.92 -3.18 -3.78
CA GLN A 80 12.93 -3.97 -4.50
C GLN A 80 12.78 -5.48 -4.29
N HIS A 81 12.29 -5.89 -3.12
CA HIS A 81 12.03 -7.29 -2.78
C HIS A 81 10.67 -7.79 -3.28
N GLY A 82 9.90 -6.96 -4.01
CA GLY A 82 8.66 -7.36 -4.66
C GLY A 82 7.39 -7.04 -3.88
N ALA A 83 7.44 -6.10 -2.93
CA ALA A 83 6.22 -5.49 -2.42
C ALA A 83 5.53 -4.72 -3.57
N TRP A 84 4.25 -4.99 -3.79
CA TRP A 84 3.46 -4.21 -4.76
C TRP A 84 2.80 -2.99 -4.12
N LEU A 85 2.58 -3.04 -2.80
CA LEU A 85 2.08 -1.93 -2.00
C LEU A 85 2.74 -1.95 -0.64
N VAL A 86 3.30 -0.81 -0.22
CA VAL A 86 3.77 -0.60 1.14
C VAL A 86 2.86 0.45 1.79
N TRP A 87 2.23 0.06 2.88
CA TRP A 87 1.29 0.90 3.61
C TRP A 87 1.94 1.40 4.91
N PRO A 88 2.15 2.71 5.08
CA PRO A 88 2.63 3.27 6.34
C PRO A 88 1.53 3.20 7.40
N VAL A 89 1.86 2.65 8.56
CA VAL A 89 0.96 2.71 9.72
C VAL A 89 1.32 3.97 10.49
N LEU A 90 0.58 5.04 10.22
CA LEU A 90 0.75 6.36 10.87
C LEU A 90 0.22 6.39 12.31
N THR A 91 -0.54 5.37 12.71
CA THR A 91 -0.99 5.25 14.09
C THR A 91 0.19 4.84 14.96
N ALA A 92 0.62 5.73 15.86
CA ALA A 92 1.22 5.30 17.12
C ALA A 92 0.36 4.14 17.62
N GLY A 93 0.96 2.95 17.75
CA GLY A 93 0.25 1.76 18.20
C GLY A 93 -0.64 2.13 19.39
N CYS A 94 -1.87 1.60 19.43
CA CYS A 94 -2.79 1.85 20.54
C CYS A 94 -2.03 1.88 21.86
N GLY A 95 -2.02 3.05 22.50
CA GLY A 95 -1.18 3.33 23.65
C GLY A 95 -1.27 2.21 24.67
N ARG A 96 -0.13 1.58 24.95
CA ARG A 96 0.03 0.84 26.18
C ARG A 96 0.68 1.80 27.17
N ARG A 97 -0.18 2.33 28.06
CA ARG A 97 0.27 2.80 29.37
C ARG A 97 0.94 1.65 30.12
#